data_AF-A0A370AY59-F1
#
_entry.id   AF-A0A370AY59-F1
#
_cell.length_a   1.000
_cell.length_b   1.000
_cell.length_c   1.000
_cell.angle_alpha   90.00
_cell.angle_beta   90.00
_cell.angle_gamma   90.00
#
_symmetry.space_group_name_H-M   'P 1'
#
loop_
_entity.id
_entity.type
_entity.pdbx_description
1 polymer ?
#
loop_
_entity_poly.entity_id
_entity_poly.type
_entity_poly.pdbx_seq_one_letter_code
_entity_poly.pdbx_strand_id
1 'polypeptide(L)'
;MNDANDLVIRPVHPDEWAEARAIRLLSLQDPAAPLAFLETYEEAVARPDDYWRERAARSHVRQFIAEAPDGDWIATVAVIIKAAGGADLLV
;
A
#
# COMPACT_ATOMS: atom_id res chain seq x y z
N MET A 1 -24.45 0.60 -4.47
CA MET A 1 -24.03 1.84 -5.16
C MET A 1 -24.50 3.07 -4.39
N ASN A 2 -24.26 3.09 -3.08
CA ASN A 2 -24.03 4.32 -2.33
C ASN A 2 -22.90 4.10 -1.31
N ASP A 3 -22.01 3.16 -1.65
CA ASP A 3 -21.10 2.50 -0.72
C ASP A 3 -19.86 3.38 -0.47
N ALA A 4 -19.64 4.38 -1.35
CA ALA A 4 -18.60 5.39 -1.24
C ALA A 4 -18.77 6.33 -0.03
N ASN A 5 -20.01 6.49 0.48
CA ASN A 5 -20.29 7.42 1.56
C ASN A 5 -19.94 6.85 2.95
N ASP A 6 -19.70 5.54 3.03
CA ASP A 6 -19.34 4.83 4.26
C ASP A 6 -17.88 4.32 4.25
N LEU A 7 -17.08 4.72 3.25
CA LEU A 7 -15.66 4.38 3.20
C LEU A 7 -14.87 5.17 4.24
N VAL A 8 -14.06 4.46 5.02
CA VAL A 8 -13.13 5.08 5.96
C VAL A 8 -11.74 5.12 5.34
N ILE A 9 -11.22 6.33 5.12
CA ILE A 9 -9.83 6.53 4.71
C ILE A 9 -8.98 6.75 5.96
N ARG A 10 -8.00 5.88 6.18
CA ARG A 10 -7.12 5.96 7.34
C ARG A 10 -5.70 5.49 7.02
N PRO A 11 -4.69 5.94 7.79
CA PRO A 11 -3.36 5.38 7.67
C PRO A 11 -3.33 3.91 8.11
N VAL A 12 -2.44 3.14 7.48
CA VAL A 12 -2.11 1.77 7.90
C VAL A 12 -1.27 1.82 9.18
N HIS A 13 -1.59 0.97 10.15
CA HIS A 13 -0.78 0.73 11.34
C HIS A 13 0.31 -0.31 11.05
N PRO A 14 1.53 -0.21 11.62
CA PRO A 14 2.60 -1.17 11.36
C PRO A 14 2.24 -2.63 11.64
N ASP A 15 1.36 -2.89 12.61
CA ASP A 15 0.91 -4.25 12.95
C ASP A 15 -0.04 -4.85 11.89
N GLU A 16 -0.63 -4.03 11.02
CA GLU A 16 -1.51 -4.46 9.90
C GLU A 16 -0.70 -4.80 8.63
N TRP A 17 0.55 -5.24 8.80
CA TRP A 17 1.46 -5.54 7.69
C TRP A 17 0.96 -6.70 6.81
N ALA A 18 0.20 -7.64 7.38
CA ALA A 18 -0.33 -8.79 6.68
C ALA A 18 -1.46 -8.40 5.72
N GLU A 19 -2.37 -7.54 6.17
CA GLU A 19 -3.45 -6.94 5.39
C GLU A 19 -2.86 -6.03 4.29
N ALA A 20 -1.85 -5.24 4.62
CA ALA A 20 -1.12 -4.40 3.67
C ALA A 20 -0.43 -5.23 2.57
N ARG A 21 0.13 -6.40 2.92
CA ARG A 21 0.62 -7.37 1.94
C ARG A 21 -0.51 -7.92 1.08
N ALA A 22 -1.61 -8.33 1.68
CA ALA A 22 -2.72 -8.96 0.97
C ALA A 22 -3.31 -8.03 -0.11
N ILE A 23 -3.66 -6.79 0.24
CA ILE A 23 -4.19 -5.83 -0.74
C ILE A 23 -3.17 -5.48 -1.81
N ARG A 24 -1.88 -5.44 -1.47
CA ARG A 24 -0.80 -5.17 -2.42
C ARG A 24 -0.70 -6.29 -3.45
N LEU A 25 -0.69 -7.55 -3.02
CA LEU A 25 -0.66 -8.72 -3.89
C LEU A 25 -1.91 -8.81 -4.77
N LEU A 26 -3.08 -8.44 -4.24
CA LEU A 26 -4.29 -8.32 -5.04
C LEU A 26 -4.14 -7.23 -6.12
N SER A 27 -3.68 -6.05 -5.73
CA SER A 27 -3.51 -4.89 -6.63
C SER A 27 -2.51 -5.15 -7.75
N LEU A 28 -1.46 -5.95 -7.50
CA LEU A 28 -0.43 -6.30 -8.48
C LEU A 28 -0.93 -7.23 -9.59
N GLN A 29 -2.09 -7.86 -9.42
CA GLN A 29 -2.72 -8.69 -10.46
C GLN A 29 -3.56 -7.87 -11.45
N ASP A 30 -3.77 -6.58 -11.19
CA ASP A 30 -4.46 -5.69 -12.10
C ASP A 30 -3.63 -5.47 -13.39
N PRO A 31 -4.20 -5.57 -14.60
CA PRO A 31 -3.48 -5.31 -15.84
C PRO A 31 -2.81 -3.92 -15.93
N ALA A 32 -3.36 -2.92 -15.22
CA ALA A 32 -2.83 -1.57 -15.12
C ALA A 32 -1.81 -1.40 -13.98
N ALA A 33 -1.51 -2.44 -13.19
CA ALA A 33 -0.51 -2.43 -12.13
C ALA A 33 0.85 -1.80 -12.53
N PRO A 34 1.38 -2.01 -13.75
CA PRO A 34 2.65 -1.38 -14.17
C PRO A 34 2.63 0.16 -14.18
N LEU A 35 1.45 0.79 -14.19
CA LEU A 35 1.33 2.25 -14.10
C LEU A 35 1.49 2.77 -12.67
N ALA A 36 1.12 1.97 -11.67
CA ALA A 36 1.08 2.37 -10.27
C ALA A 36 2.22 1.76 -9.43
N PHE A 37 2.82 0.68 -9.90
CA PHE A 37 3.76 -0.13 -9.13
C PHE A 37 5.04 -0.40 -9.91
N LEU A 38 6.17 -0.26 -9.22
CA LEU A 38 7.51 -0.56 -9.73
C LEU A 38 7.97 -1.99 -9.41
N GLU A 39 7.04 -2.87 -9.03
CA GLU A 39 7.30 -4.29 -8.73
C GLU A 39 6.21 -5.15 -9.38
N THR A 40 6.50 -6.41 -9.71
CA THR A 40 5.49 -7.36 -10.22
C THR A 40 4.89 -8.22 -9.10
N TYR A 41 3.79 -8.92 -9.41
CA TYR A 41 3.19 -9.89 -8.48
C TYR A 41 4.18 -11.00 -8.10
N GLU A 42 4.91 -11.54 -9.08
CA GLU A 42 5.87 -12.63 -8.88
C GLU A 42 7.02 -12.20 -7.96
N GLU A 43 7.52 -10.97 -8.13
CA GLU A 43 8.54 -10.41 -7.25
C GLU A 43 8.03 -10.21 -5.83
N ALA A 44 6.78 -9.73 -5.69
CA ALA A 44 6.19 -9.41 -4.40
C ALA A 44 5.82 -10.67 -3.60
N VAL A 45 5.26 -11.71 -4.23
CA VAL A 45 4.86 -12.95 -3.53
C VAL A 45 6.08 -13.69 -2.99
N ALA A 46 7.24 -13.58 -3.66
CA ALA A 46 8.50 -14.17 -3.23
C ALA A 46 9.15 -13.44 -2.05
N ARG A 47 8.66 -12.25 -1.65
CA ARG A 47 9.21 -11.50 -0.51
C ARG A 47 8.84 -12.19 0.81
N PRO A 48 9.82 -12.33 1.74
CA PRO A 48 9.55 -12.88 3.07
C PRO A 48 8.72 -11.91 3.92
N ASP A 49 8.10 -12.42 4.99
CA ASP A 49 7.26 -11.61 5.89
C ASP A 49 8.01 -10.43 6.54
N ASP A 50 9.31 -10.57 6.81
CA ASP A 50 10.14 -9.48 7.34
C ASP A 50 10.13 -8.25 6.42
N TYR A 51 10.16 -8.45 5.10
CA TYR A 51 10.10 -7.34 4.13
C TYR A 51 8.80 -6.55 4.28
N TRP A 52 7.67 -7.23 4.52
CA TRP A 52 6.36 -6.61 4.67
C TRP A 52 6.23 -5.87 6.00
N ARG A 53 6.72 -6.48 7.10
CA ARG A 53 6.78 -5.84 8.42
C ARG A 53 7.63 -4.58 8.39
N GLU A 54 8.84 -4.66 7.82
CA GLU A 54 9.72 -3.50 7.66
C GLU A 54 9.05 -2.40 6.81
N ARG A 55 8.39 -2.78 5.71
CA ARG A 55 7.70 -1.84 4.82
C ARG A 55 6.58 -1.09 5.53
N ALA A 56 5.75 -1.78 6.32
CA ALA A 56 4.65 -1.17 7.08
C ALA A 56 5.16 -0.21 8.19
N ALA A 57 6.36 -0.46 8.71
CA ALA A 57 6.99 0.36 9.74
C ALA A 57 7.83 1.54 9.20
N ARG A 58 7.97 1.71 7.87
CA ARG A 58 8.82 2.77 7.29
C ARG A 58 8.30 4.16 7.65
N SER A 59 9.12 4.95 8.33
CA SER A 59 8.75 6.33 8.71
C SER A 59 8.72 7.33 7.54
N HIS A 60 9.46 7.05 6.45
CA HIS A 60 9.53 7.92 5.26
C HIS A 60 8.52 7.54 4.17
N VAL A 61 7.66 6.55 4.42
CA VAL A 61 6.55 6.17 3.53
C VAL A 61 5.29 6.15 4.36
N ARG A 62 4.25 6.85 3.93
CA ARG A 62 2.93 6.76 4.58
C ARG A 62 1.97 6.03 3.68
N GLN A 63 1.34 4.98 4.21
CA GLN A 63 0.32 4.21 3.52
C GLN A 63 -1.05 4.57 4.06
N PHE A 64 -2.02 4.69 3.16
CA PHE A 64 -3.43 4.87 3.48
C PHE A 64 -4.25 3.81 2.76
N ILE A 65 -5.32 3.39 3.40
CA ILE A 65 -6.30 2.47 2.85
C ILE A 65 -7.66 3.14 2.76
N ALA A 66 -8.52 2.61 1.91
CA ALA A 66 -9.96 2.79 1.99
C ALA A 66 -10.57 1.49 2.49
N GLU A 67 -11.17 1.54 3.68
CA GLU A 67 -11.86 0.42 4.33
C GLU A 67 -13.36 0.55 4.06
N ALA A 68 -13.95 -0.53 3.57
CA ALA A 68 -15.39 -0.66 3.37
C ALA A 68 -16.10 -1.00 4.69
N PRO A 69 -17.43 -0.82 4.80
CA PRO A 69 -18.17 -1.05 6.05
C PRO A 69 -18.13 -2.48 6.58
N ASP A 70 -17.82 -3.45 5.73
CA ASP A 70 -17.61 -4.86 6.06
C ASP A 70 -16.19 -5.15 6.58
N GLY A 71 -15.30 -4.16 6.58
CA GLY A 71 -13.91 -4.26 7.00
C GLY A 71 -12.93 -4.56 5.85
N ASP A 72 -13.43 -4.75 4.62
CA ASP A 72 -12.57 -5.07 3.49
C ASP A 72 -11.78 -3.84 3.03
N TRP A 73 -10.50 -4.03 2.73
CA TRP A 73 -9.68 -2.98 2.15
C TRP A 73 -9.85 -3.01 0.63
N ILE A 74 -10.39 -1.92 0.07
CA ILE A 74 -10.75 -1.86 -1.36
C ILE A 74 -9.80 -0.99 -2.18
N ALA A 75 -8.94 -0.21 -1.53
CA ALA A 75 -7.91 0.60 -2.18
C ALA A 75 -6.74 0.88 -1.23
N THR A 76 -5.57 1.13 -1.80
CA THR A 76 -4.38 1.56 -1.06
C THR A 76 -3.61 2.61 -1.85
N VAL A 77 -3.03 3.58 -1.14
CA VAL A 77 -2.06 4.53 -1.69
C VAL A 77 -0.85 4.65 -0.76
N ALA A 78 0.34 4.68 -1.33
CA ALA A 78 1.58 4.91 -0.59
C ALA A 78 2.20 6.23 -1.07
N VAL A 79 2.51 7.12 -0.12
CA VAL A 79 3.21 8.38 -0.40
C VAL A 79 4.60 8.34 0.21
N ILE A 80 5.60 8.77 -0.55
CA ILE A 80 6.98 8.90 -0.06
C ILE A 80 7.16 10.32 0.47
N ILE A 81 7.51 10.45 1.75
CA ILE A 81 7.77 11.72 2.39
C ILE A 81 9.27 12.03 2.23
N LYS A 82 9.59 13.07 1.47
CA LYS A 82 10.96 13.58 1.35
C LYS A 82 11.22 14.67 2.39
N ALA A 83 12.40 14.65 3.00
CA ALA A 83 12.87 15.77 3.81
C ALA A 83 13.07 17.01 2.92
N ALA A 84 12.78 18.20 3.46
CA ALA A 84 12.98 19.44 2.73
C ALA A 84 14.46 19.56 2.26
N GLY A 85 14.66 19.80 0.97
CA GLY A 85 15.99 19.89 0.35
C GLY A 85 16.61 18.55 -0.09
N GLY A 86 15.90 17.42 0.05
CA GLY A 86 16.35 16.13 -0.48
C GLY A 86 16.26 16.07 -2.01
N ALA A 87 17.20 15.36 -2.64
CA ALA A 87 17.19 15.12 -4.09
C ALA A 87 15.90 14.41 -4.52
N ASP A 88 15.40 14.77 -5.70
CA ASP A 88 14.21 14.13 -6.24
C ASP A 88 14.54 12.68 -6.61
N LEU A 89 13.94 11.71 -5.90
CA LEU A 89 13.91 10.30 -6.28
C LEU A 89 13.01 10.12 -7.51
N LEU A 90 13.45 10.65 -8.65
CA LEU A 90 13.07 10.27 -10.01
C LEU A 90 14.30 10.56 -10.88
N VAL A 91 15.14 9.54 -11.06
CA VAL A 91 16.06 9.40 -12.20
C VAL A 91 15.86 8.02 -12.81
#